data_AF-A0A954RHL6-F1
#
_entry.id   AF-A0A954RHL6-F1
#
_cell.length_a   1.000
_cell.length_b   1.000
_cell.length_c   1.000
_cell.angle_alpha   90.00
_cell.angle_beta   90.00
_cell.angle_gamma   90.00
#
_symmetry.space_group_name_H-M   'P 1'
#
loop_
_entity.id
_entity.type
_entity.pdbx_description
1 polymer ?
#
loop_
_entity_poly.entity_id
_entity_poly.type
_entity_poly.pdbx_seq_one_letter_code
_entity_poly.pdbx_strand_id
1 'polypeptide(L)' 'AWAAAPDGSREIMAIRHKRLPVEGWQFHPESFLTQDGHELLRRFLRL' A
#
# COMPACT_ATOMS: atom_id res chain seq x y z
N ALA A 1 -6.52 1.19 0.34
CA ALA A 1 -6.42 0.93 1.80
C ALA A 1 -6.69 2.21 2.56
N TRP A 2 -7.17 2.14 3.80
CA TRP A 2 -7.44 3.31 4.65
C TRP A 2 -6.69 3.19 5.97
N ALA A 3 -6.19 4.29 6.51
CA ALA A 3 -5.68 4.40 7.87
C ALA A 3 -6.47 5.45 8.65
N ALA A 4 -6.55 5.30 9.98
CA ALA A 4 -7.06 6.34 10.84
C ALA A 4 -6.00 7.44 10.99
N ALA A 5 -6.37 8.69 10.74
CA ALA A 5 -5.53 9.85 10.93
C ALA A 5 -5.62 10.35 12.39
N PRO A 6 -4.62 11.12 12.88
CA PRO A 6 -4.59 11.61 14.26
C PRO A 6 -5.78 12.49 14.66
N ASP A 7 -6.39 13.16 13.69
CA ASP A 7 -7.59 14.00 13.88
C ASP A 7 -8.90 13.22 13.86
N GLY A 8 -8.85 11.88 13.76
CA GLY A 8 -10.00 10.99 13.69
C GLY A 8 -10.58 10.82 12.28
N SER A 9 -10.02 11.50 11.27
CA SER A 9 -10.39 11.28 9.87
C SER A 9 -9.77 9.99 9.32
N ARG A 10 -10.09 9.66 8.06
CA ARG A 10 -9.50 8.50 7.37
C ARG A 10 -8.65 8.98 6.21
N GLU A 11 -7.43 8.45 6.12
CA GLU A 11 -6.48 8.72 5.05
C GLU A 11 -6.40 7.55 4.07
N ILE A 12 -6.29 7.86 2.77
CA ILE A 12 -6.11 6.85 1.73
C ILE A 12 -4.64 6.43 1.71
N MET A 13 -4.36 5.16 1.99
CA MET A 13 -2.98 4.63 2.05
C MET A 13 -2.57 3.85 0.80
N ALA A 14 -3.53 3.44 -0.03
CA ALA A 14 -3.24 2.74 -1.27
C ALA A 14 -4.42 2.80 -2.23
N ILE A 15 -4.11 2.89 -3.52
CA ILE A 15 -5.08 2.85 -4.63
C ILE A 15 -4.64 1.84 -5.70
N ARG A 16 -5.62 1.27 -6.40
CA ARG A 16 -5.40 0.42 -7.56
C ARG A 16 -6.24 0.90 -8.72
N HIS A 17 -5.64 1.02 -9.89
CA HIS A 17 -6.36 1.36 -11.10
C HIS A 17 -7.28 0.21 -11.53
N LYS A 18 -8.48 0.52 -12.04
CA LYS A 18 -9.52 -0.50 -12.29
C LYS A 18 -9.25 -1.43 -13.48
N ARG A 19 -8.41 -1.01 -14.42
CA ARG A 19 -8.19 -1.70 -15.72
C ARG A 19 -6.73 -2.03 -15.98
N LEU A 20 -5.88 -1.02 -15.85
CA LEU A 20 -4.41 -1.16 -15.94
C LEU A 20 -3.81 -1.82 -14.69
N PRO A 21 -2.71 -2.60 -14.82
CA PRO A 21 -1.97 -3.20 -13.71
C PRO A 21 -1.10 -2.14 -13.00
N VAL A 22 -1.75 -1.12 -12.44
CA VAL A 22 -1.09 0.01 -11.79
C VAL A 22 -1.63 0.18 -10.38
N GLU A 23 -0.73 0.26 -9.42
CA GLU A 23 -1.01 0.46 -8.00
C GLU A 23 -0.14 1.58 -7.44
N GLY A 24 -0.67 2.35 -6.49
CA GLY A 24 0.08 3.39 -5.78
C GLY A 24 -0.10 3.20 -4.28
N TRP A 25 1.01 3.10 -3.55
CA TRP A 25 1.03 2.88 -2.10
C TRP A 25 1.73 4.08 -1.44
N GLN A 26 1.14 4.56 -0.33
CA GLN A 26 1.67 5.73 0.39
C GLN A 26 2.81 5.37 1.35
N PHE A 27 2.92 4.09 1.71
CA PHE A 27 3.97 3.55 2.57
C PHE A 27 5.05 2.83 1.76
N HIS A 28 6.18 2.58 2.40
CA HIS A 28 7.36 1.93 1.83
C HIS A 28 7.38 0.43 2.19
N PRO A 29 6.81 -0.47 1.37
CA PRO A 29 6.86 -1.92 1.61
C PRO A 29 8.28 -2.48 1.62
N GLU A 30 9.24 -1.76 1.04
CA GLU A 30 10.66 -2.09 1.01
C GLU A 30 11.39 -1.80 2.33
N SER A 31 10.78 -1.03 3.24
CA SER A 31 11.39 -0.71 4.53
C SER A 31 11.45 -1.92 5.45
N PHE A 32 12.58 -2.08 6.15
CA PHE A 32 12.83 -3.19 7.08
C PHE A 32 11.77 -3.33 8.19
N LEU A 33 11.17 -2.21 8.60
CA LEU A 33 10.14 -2.17 9.65
C LEU A 33 8.73 -2.53 9.15
N THR A 34 8.55 -2.74 7.84
CA THR A 34 7.27 -3.19 7.29
C THR A 34 7.23 -4.72 7.38
N GLN A 35 6.62 -5.23 8.45
CA GLN A 35 6.64 -6.66 8.82
C GLN A 35 6.15 -7.59 7.69
N ASP A 36 5.16 -7.16 6.91
CA ASP A 36 4.62 -7.89 5.75
C ASP A 36 5.11 -7.35 4.39
N GLY A 37 6.14 -6.49 4.40
CA GLY A 37 6.63 -5.76 3.23
C GLY A 37 7.06 -6.66 2.07
N HIS A 38 7.77 -7.75 2.37
CA HIS A 38 8.21 -8.72 1.37
C HIS A 38 7.06 -9.45 0.67
N GLU A 39 5.99 -9.78 1.38
CA GLU A 39 4.83 -10.46 0.77
C GLU A 39 4.04 -9.50 -0.13
N LEU A 40 3.91 -8.24 0.29
CA LEU A 40 3.33 -7.18 -0.53
C LEU A 40 4.15 -6.97 -1.82
N LEU A 41 5.48 -6.87 -1.71
CA LEU A 41 6.37 -6.76 -2.87
C LEU A 41 6.24 -7.95 -3.83
N ARG A 42 6.15 -9.18 -3.34
CA ARG A 42 5.93 -10.36 -4.21
C ARG A 42 4.64 -10.27 -4.99
N ARG A 43 3.56 -9.78 -4.37
CA ARG A 43 2.27 -9.60 -5.05
C ARG A 43 2.37 -8.54 -6.13
N PHE A 44 3.03 -7.42 -5.83
CA PHE A 44 3.26 -6.35 -6.78
C PHE A 44 4.06 -6.83 -8.00
N LEU A 45 5.14 -7.58 -7.79
CA LEU A 45 6.00 -8.08 -8.88
C LEU A 45 5.40 -9.24 -9.70
N ARG A 46 4.25 -9.79 -9.27
CA ARG A 46 3.51 -10.83 -10.00
C ARG A 46 2.37 -10.28 -10.86
N LEU A 47 2.11 -8.97 -10.83
CA LEU A 47 1.16 -8.26 -11.69
C LEU A 47 1.70 -8.15 -13.13
#